data_AF-A0A3B8M5E8-F1
#
_entry.id   AF-A0A3B8M5E8-F1
#
_cell.length_a   1.000
_cell.length_b   1.000
_cell.length_c   1.000
_cell.angle_alpha   90.00
_cell.angle_beta   90.00
_cell.angle_gamma   90.00
#
_symmetry.space_group_name_H-M   'P 1'
#
loop_
_entity.id
_entity.type
_entity.pdbx_description
1 polymer ?
#
loop_
_entity_poly.entity_id
_entity_poly.type
_entity_poly.pdbx_seq_one_letter_code
_entity_poly.pdbx_strand_id
1 'polypeptide(L)'
;MSAVEPLNTNVRISLVDQIHGSPLAIVIATTGGGVASVSDLLLVPGASRTVLEALIPYSFESLSGLIGRSPDQAVSQEVAESMALACLARAEELIQGSIPVAGVSCTAALVTDRRRRGDNRAHISIATREGVVSVNLSLEKGLNDRATEDRIVSDNILLAISEAAQVAE
;
A
#
# COMPACT_ATOMS: atom_id res chain seq x y z
N MET A 1 7.41 -8.13 -21.45
CA MET A 1 6.69 -7.37 -20.41
C MET A 1 7.29 -5.98 -20.43
N SER A 2 6.51 -4.93 -20.69
CA SER A 2 7.07 -3.57 -20.59
C SER A 2 7.47 -3.32 -19.14
N ALA A 3 8.54 -2.56 -18.93
CA ALA A 3 8.90 -2.12 -17.58
C ALA A 3 7.70 -1.37 -16.97
N VAL A 4 7.39 -1.64 -15.71
CA VAL A 4 6.39 -0.86 -14.97
C VAL A 4 7.05 0.49 -14.68
N GLU A 5 6.60 1.54 -15.35
CA GLU A 5 7.13 2.89 -15.18
C GLU A 5 6.32 3.66 -14.11
N PRO A 6 6.96 4.62 -13.41
CA PRO A 6 6.25 5.55 -12.54
C PRO A 6 5.15 6.33 -13.26
N LEU A 7 4.04 6.59 -12.57
CA LEU A 7 3.01 7.49 -13.05
C LEU A 7 3.57 8.92 -13.18
N ASN A 8 3.09 9.61 -14.21
CA ASN A 8 3.31 11.05 -14.35
C ASN A 8 2.74 11.78 -13.12
N THR A 9 3.45 12.80 -12.62
CA THR A 9 3.04 13.55 -11.42
C THR A 9 1.62 14.13 -11.52
N ASN A 10 1.22 14.65 -12.68
CA ASN A 10 -0.13 15.22 -12.84
C ASN A 10 -1.21 14.13 -12.81
N VAL A 11 -0.92 12.96 -13.40
CA VAL A 11 -1.82 11.79 -13.35
C VAL A 11 -1.96 11.32 -11.90
N ARG A 12 -0.85 11.23 -11.15
CA ARG A 12 -0.88 10.85 -9.73
C ARG A 12 -1.70 11.81 -8.88
N ILE A 13 -1.52 13.13 -9.04
CA ILE A 13 -2.29 14.13 -8.29
C ILE A 13 -3.79 13.99 -8.63
N SER A 14 -4.13 13.83 -9.90
CA SER A 14 -5.52 13.62 -10.35
C SER A 14 -6.13 12.35 -9.73
N LEU A 15 -5.38 11.24 -9.72
CA LEU A 15 -5.83 9.98 -9.13
C LEU A 15 -6.10 10.12 -7.63
N VAL A 16 -5.21 10.79 -6.90
CA VAL A 16 -5.40 11.04 -5.46
C VAL A 16 -6.59 11.96 -5.19
N ASP A 17 -6.81 12.99 -6.01
CA ASP A 17 -7.99 13.86 -5.92
C ASP A 17 -9.30 13.07 -6.09
N GLN A 18 -9.34 12.15 -7.07
CA GLN A 18 -10.48 11.24 -7.27
C GLN A 18 -10.70 10.31 -6.08
N ILE A 19 -9.62 9.72 -5.53
CA ILE A 19 -9.68 8.89 -4.31
C ILE A 19 -10.30 9.70 -3.15
N HIS A 20 -9.88 10.97 -2.97
CA HIS A 20 -10.45 11.87 -1.95
C HIS A 20 -11.86 12.35 -2.23
N GLY A 21 -12.33 12.25 -3.47
CA GLY A 21 -13.72 12.48 -3.87
C GLY A 21 -14.63 11.28 -3.59
N SER A 22 -14.07 10.09 -3.40
CA SER A 22 -14.83 8.88 -3.07
C SER A 22 -15.24 8.85 -1.59
N PRO A 23 -16.29 8.08 -1.21
CA PRO A 23 -16.67 7.89 0.18
C PRO A 23 -15.77 6.90 0.94
N LEU A 24 -14.73 6.34 0.31
CA LEU A 24 -13.88 5.32 0.91
C LEU A 24 -12.94 5.95 1.95
N ALA A 25 -12.99 5.41 3.16
CA ALA A 25 -12.01 5.71 4.20
C ALA A 25 -11.07 4.51 4.41
N ILE A 26 -9.79 4.77 4.68
CA ILE A 26 -8.76 3.73 4.72
C ILE A 26 -7.87 3.87 5.95
N VAL A 27 -7.38 2.73 6.42
CA VAL A 27 -6.15 2.63 7.20
C VAL A 27 -5.10 1.98 6.31
N ILE A 28 -3.91 2.57 6.23
CA ILE A 28 -2.84 2.11 5.34
C ILE A 28 -1.59 1.71 6.14
N ALA A 29 -1.00 0.55 5.82
CA ALA A 29 0.27 0.13 6.38
C ALA A 29 1.30 -0.20 5.28
N THR A 30 2.46 0.45 5.28
CA THR A 30 3.53 0.15 4.31
C THR A 30 4.83 -0.20 5.01
N THR A 31 5.52 -1.25 4.53
CA THR A 31 6.81 -1.68 5.07
C THR A 31 7.75 -2.12 3.96
N GLY A 32 9.03 -1.76 4.08
CA GLY A 32 10.08 -2.04 3.09
C GLY A 32 10.01 -1.23 1.78
N GLY A 33 8.83 -0.73 1.41
CA GLY A 33 8.56 0.15 0.26
C GLY A 33 7.07 0.52 0.13
N GLY A 34 6.77 1.49 -0.73
CA GLY A 34 5.43 2.04 -0.90
C GLY A 34 5.14 3.29 -0.06
N VAL A 35 6.15 3.87 0.60
CA VAL A 35 5.93 4.96 1.57
C VAL A 35 5.55 6.27 0.88
N ALA A 36 5.99 6.48 -0.36
CA ALA A 36 5.62 7.69 -1.09
C ALA A 36 4.11 7.80 -1.32
N SER A 37 3.37 6.67 -1.41
CA SER A 37 1.90 6.68 -1.52
C SER A 37 1.22 7.38 -0.34
N VAL A 38 1.75 7.18 0.88
CA VAL A 38 1.27 7.87 2.08
C VAL A 38 1.52 9.37 1.96
N SER A 39 2.70 9.77 1.47
CA SER A 39 3.00 11.18 1.22
C SER A 39 2.06 11.79 0.18
N ASP A 40 1.79 11.09 -0.92
CA ASP A 40 0.92 11.61 -1.98
C ASP A 40 -0.51 11.81 -1.46
N LEU A 41 -1.06 10.82 -0.75
CA LEU A 41 -2.39 10.89 -0.14
C LEU A 41 -2.50 12.04 0.88
N LEU A 42 -1.43 12.39 1.58
CA LEU A 42 -1.46 13.44 2.62
C LEU A 42 -1.15 14.84 2.10
N LEU A 43 -0.49 14.96 0.93
CA LEU A 43 -0.14 16.24 0.33
C LEU A 43 -1.23 16.82 -0.58
N VAL A 44 -2.17 15.98 -1.05
CA VAL A 44 -3.32 16.44 -1.85
C VAL A 44 -4.48 16.84 -0.92
N PRO A 45 -5.12 18.00 -1.11
CA PRO A 45 -6.25 18.42 -0.29
C PRO A 45 -7.40 17.40 -0.30
N GLY A 46 -7.96 17.11 0.88
CA GLY A 46 -9.05 16.14 1.04
C GLY A 46 -8.66 14.86 1.77
N ALA A 47 -7.37 14.69 2.06
CA ALA A 47 -6.81 13.58 2.82
C ALA A 47 -7.62 13.16 4.06
N SER A 48 -8.14 14.12 4.83
CA SER A 48 -8.89 13.85 6.07
C SER A 48 -10.22 13.11 5.88
N ARG A 49 -10.75 13.04 4.65
CA ARG A 49 -11.93 12.22 4.33
C ARG A 49 -11.57 10.77 4.04
N THR A 50 -10.34 10.53 3.60
CA THR A 50 -9.88 9.23 3.12
C THR A 50 -8.98 8.54 4.13
N VAL A 51 -7.93 9.20 4.61
CA VAL A 51 -6.89 8.56 5.43
C VAL A 51 -7.25 8.69 6.91
N LEU A 52 -7.67 7.59 7.52
CA LEU A 52 -7.96 7.50 8.95
C LEU A 52 -6.67 7.36 9.77
N GLU A 53 -5.77 6.50 9.30
CA GLU A 53 -4.49 6.22 9.96
C GLU A 53 -3.49 5.68 8.93
N ALA A 54 -2.22 6.03 9.11
CA ALA A 54 -1.12 5.50 8.31
C ALA A 54 -0.02 4.94 9.22
N LEU A 55 0.38 3.70 8.99
CA LEU A 55 1.37 2.98 9.78
C LEU A 55 2.58 2.57 8.93
N ILE A 56 3.77 2.68 9.50
CA ILE A 56 5.02 2.20 8.88
C ILE A 56 5.64 1.11 9.78
N PRO A 57 5.11 -0.12 9.79
CA PRO A 57 5.61 -1.20 10.65
C PRO A 57 6.94 -1.76 10.12
N TYR A 58 8.01 -0.96 10.22
CA TYR A 58 9.26 -1.20 9.52
C TYR A 58 10.13 -2.30 10.14
N SER A 59 10.20 -2.33 11.48
CA SER A 59 10.92 -3.41 12.16
C SER A 59 10.13 -4.70 12.11
N PHE A 60 10.82 -5.83 12.18
CA PHE A 60 10.17 -7.14 12.17
C PHE A 60 9.24 -7.32 13.37
N GLU A 61 9.59 -6.73 14.53
CA GLU A 61 8.77 -6.72 15.74
C GLU A 61 7.50 -5.88 15.56
N SER A 62 7.60 -4.71 14.91
CA SER A 62 6.43 -3.86 14.63
C SER A 62 5.50 -4.52 13.61
N LEU A 63 6.05 -5.14 12.56
CA LEU A 63 5.30 -5.95 11.62
C LEU A 63 4.59 -7.11 12.34
N SER A 64 5.31 -7.85 13.17
CA SER A 64 4.77 -8.98 13.93
C SER A 64 3.65 -8.54 14.88
N GLY A 65 3.83 -7.39 15.53
CA GLY A 65 2.83 -6.78 16.40
C GLY A 65 1.55 -6.40 15.64
N LEU A 66 1.69 -5.82 14.44
CA LEU A 66 0.54 -5.47 13.60
C LEU A 66 -0.26 -6.71 13.17
N ILE A 67 0.41 -7.77 12.72
CA ILE A 67 -0.27 -8.98 12.22
C ILE A 67 -0.58 -10.01 13.32
N GLY A 68 -0.20 -9.75 14.57
CA GLY A 68 -0.45 -10.63 15.72
C GLY A 68 0.35 -11.93 15.74
N ARG A 69 1.37 -12.09 14.89
CA ARG A 69 2.23 -13.28 14.81
C ARG A 69 3.60 -12.93 14.24
N SER A 70 4.58 -13.82 14.43
CA SER A 70 5.89 -13.69 13.77
C SER A 70 5.91 -14.46 12.44
N PRO A 71 6.01 -13.78 11.29
CA PRO A 71 6.01 -14.44 9.97
C PRO A 71 7.41 -14.97 9.62
N ASP A 72 7.51 -16.08 8.89
CA ASP A 72 8.83 -16.63 8.48
C ASP A 72 9.66 -15.67 7.62
N GLN A 73 8.99 -14.82 6.84
CA GLN A 73 9.58 -13.75 6.05
C GLN A 73 8.70 -12.51 6.05
N ALA A 74 9.30 -11.33 6.11
CA ALA A 74 8.56 -10.07 6.10
C ALA A 74 7.86 -9.77 4.76
N VAL A 75 8.34 -10.33 3.64
CA VAL A 75 7.87 -10.00 2.28
C VAL A 75 7.26 -11.23 1.63
N SER A 76 5.94 -11.33 1.72
CA SER A 76 5.11 -12.35 1.08
C SER A 76 3.68 -11.83 0.89
N GLN A 77 2.90 -12.47 0.01
CA GLN A 77 1.49 -12.15 -0.17
C GLN A 77 0.70 -12.39 1.13
N GLU A 78 0.94 -13.50 1.83
CA GLU A 78 0.29 -13.84 3.09
C GLU A 78 0.49 -12.75 4.17
N VAL A 79 1.69 -12.15 4.23
CA VAL A 79 1.96 -11.03 5.14
C VAL A 79 1.20 -9.77 4.72
N ALA A 80 1.17 -9.44 3.42
CA ALA A 80 0.38 -8.30 2.93
C ALA A 80 -1.11 -8.49 3.25
N GLU A 81 -1.70 -9.66 2.97
CA GLU A 81 -3.09 -9.96 3.30
C GLU A 81 -3.37 -9.83 4.80
N SER A 82 -2.47 -10.36 5.65
CA SER A 82 -2.59 -10.23 7.12
C SER A 82 -2.52 -8.77 7.58
N MET A 83 -1.64 -7.97 6.98
CA MET A 83 -1.55 -6.52 7.26
C MET A 83 -2.82 -5.80 6.82
N ALA A 84 -3.34 -6.07 5.62
CA ALA A 84 -4.56 -5.45 5.10
C ALA A 84 -5.75 -5.75 6.01
N LEU A 85 -5.91 -7.00 6.45
CA LEU A 85 -6.96 -7.40 7.39
C LEU A 85 -6.84 -6.67 8.74
N ALA A 86 -5.62 -6.53 9.28
CA ALA A 86 -5.39 -5.78 10.51
C ALA A 86 -5.74 -4.29 10.33
N CYS A 87 -5.38 -3.69 9.20
CA CYS A 87 -5.78 -2.33 8.86
C CYS A 87 -7.29 -2.18 8.68
N LEU A 88 -7.97 -3.16 8.08
CA LEU A 88 -9.43 -3.13 7.93
C LEU A 88 -10.11 -3.15 9.30
N ALA A 89 -9.71 -4.07 10.17
CA ALA A 89 -10.23 -4.12 11.54
C ALA A 89 -10.03 -2.78 12.27
N ARG A 90 -8.85 -2.17 12.09
CA ARG A 90 -8.57 -0.84 12.64
C ARG A 90 -9.44 0.26 12.04
N ALA A 91 -9.70 0.23 10.74
CA ALA A 91 -10.60 1.20 10.09
C ALA A 91 -12.03 1.08 10.64
N GLU A 92 -12.51 -0.14 10.87
CA GLU A 92 -13.82 -0.43 11.46
C GLU A 92 -13.95 0.02 12.93
N GLU A 93 -12.85 0.03 13.68
CA GLU A 93 -12.83 0.62 15.03
C GLU A 93 -12.93 2.15 15.01
N LEU A 94 -12.28 2.80 14.03
CA LEU A 94 -12.17 4.25 13.94
C LEU A 94 -13.42 4.90 13.35
N ILE A 95 -14.14 4.20 12.48
CA ILE A 95 -15.39 4.69 11.88
C ILE A 95 -16.60 3.93 12.44
N GLN A 96 -17.48 4.68 13.08
CA GLN A 96 -18.82 4.22 13.44
C GLN A 96 -19.81 4.58 12.33
N GLY A 97 -20.53 3.60 11.79
CA GLY A 97 -21.61 3.81 10.83
C GLY A 97 -21.44 3.05 9.52
N SER A 98 -22.02 3.58 8.44
CA SER A 98 -22.14 2.92 7.13
C SER A 98 -21.15 3.45 6.08
N ILE A 99 -20.10 4.15 6.49
CA ILE A 99 -19.07 4.62 5.56
C ILE A 99 -18.25 3.42 5.10
N PRO A 100 -18.04 3.23 3.78
CA PRO A 100 -17.16 2.17 3.27
C PRO A 100 -15.74 2.34 3.81
N VAL A 101 -15.18 1.26 4.34
CA VAL A 101 -13.81 1.23 4.85
C VAL A 101 -12.98 0.14 4.18
N ALA A 102 -11.68 0.40 4.01
CA ALA A 102 -10.72 -0.59 3.56
C ALA A 102 -9.42 -0.57 4.37
N GLY A 103 -8.82 -1.74 4.54
CA GLY A 103 -7.44 -1.87 4.99
C GLY A 103 -6.51 -1.98 3.79
N VAL A 104 -5.50 -1.12 3.73
CA VAL A 104 -4.51 -1.09 2.64
C VAL A 104 -3.17 -1.51 3.19
N SER A 105 -2.47 -2.37 2.46
CA SER A 105 -1.13 -2.78 2.87
C SER A 105 -0.15 -2.92 1.72
N CYS A 106 1.13 -2.72 2.05
CA CYS A 106 2.25 -3.12 1.20
C CYS A 106 3.39 -3.66 2.05
N THR A 107 3.95 -4.80 1.65
CA THR A 107 5.28 -5.25 2.08
C THR A 107 6.17 -5.44 0.87
N ALA A 108 7.35 -4.83 0.90
CA ALA A 108 8.26 -4.82 -0.24
C ALA A 108 9.71 -5.10 0.13
N ALA A 109 10.44 -5.66 -0.82
CA ALA A 109 11.89 -5.74 -0.81
C ALA A 109 12.41 -4.99 -2.03
N LEU A 110 12.89 -3.77 -1.79
CA LEU A 110 13.50 -2.91 -2.79
C LEU A 110 15.04 -3.04 -2.82
N VAL A 111 15.70 -2.31 -3.73
CA VAL A 111 17.15 -2.17 -3.78
C VAL A 111 17.73 -1.85 -2.41
N THR A 112 18.79 -2.58 -2.06
CA THR A 112 19.47 -2.53 -0.77
C THR A 112 20.97 -2.79 -0.97
N ASP A 113 21.77 -2.28 -0.04
CA ASP A 113 23.22 -2.44 0.05
C ASP A 113 23.67 -3.88 0.42
N ARG A 114 22.78 -4.68 1.03
CA ARG A 114 23.05 -6.10 1.32
C ARG A 114 22.85 -7.00 0.10
N ARG A 115 23.69 -8.04 -0.04
CA ARG A 115 23.46 -9.10 -1.03
C ARG A 115 22.26 -9.95 -0.61
N ARG A 116 21.20 -9.96 -1.44
CA ARG A 116 20.00 -10.79 -1.24
C ARG A 116 19.81 -11.76 -2.41
N ARG A 117 19.46 -13.02 -2.10
CA ARG A 117 18.96 -13.98 -3.10
C ARG A 117 17.51 -13.64 -3.46
N GLY A 118 17.15 -13.79 -4.74
CA GLY A 118 15.80 -13.49 -5.26
C GLY A 118 15.58 -12.02 -5.61
N ASP A 119 14.64 -11.77 -6.51
CA ASP A 119 14.38 -10.45 -7.10
C ASP A 119 13.78 -9.45 -6.11
N ASN A 120 13.78 -8.18 -6.51
CA ASN A 120 13.04 -7.16 -5.80
C ASN A 120 11.54 -7.36 -6.09
N ARG A 121 10.70 -7.10 -5.10
CA ARG A 121 9.26 -7.37 -5.21
C ARG A 121 8.45 -6.57 -4.22
N ALA A 122 7.18 -6.40 -4.51
CA ALA A 122 6.20 -5.89 -3.58
C ALA A 122 4.94 -6.74 -3.61
N HIS A 123 4.32 -6.88 -2.44
CA HIS A 123 3.00 -7.47 -2.29
C HIS A 123 2.09 -6.38 -1.71
N ILE A 124 1.08 -6.01 -2.48
CA ILE A 124 0.07 -5.02 -2.13
C ILE A 124 -1.23 -5.78 -1.87
N SER A 125 -1.98 -5.42 -0.84
CA SER A 125 -3.28 -6.02 -0.58
C SER A 125 -4.28 -5.00 -0.05
N ILE A 126 -5.51 -5.09 -0.56
CA ILE A 126 -6.65 -4.30 -0.12
C ILE A 126 -7.66 -5.27 0.49
N ALA A 127 -8.02 -5.03 1.74
CA ALA A 127 -9.05 -5.77 2.45
C ALA A 127 -10.29 -4.90 2.62
N THR A 128 -11.45 -5.43 2.22
CA THR A 128 -12.77 -4.86 2.46
C THR A 128 -13.66 -5.92 3.14
N ARG A 129 -14.93 -5.58 3.42
CA ARG A 129 -15.89 -6.55 3.97
C ARG A 129 -16.22 -7.68 2.99
N GLU A 130 -16.05 -7.44 1.70
CA GLU A 130 -16.34 -8.38 0.63
C GLU A 130 -15.20 -9.38 0.40
N GLY A 131 -13.97 -9.04 0.83
CA GLY A 131 -12.82 -9.93 0.72
C GLY A 131 -11.49 -9.19 0.64
N VAL A 132 -10.45 -9.92 0.22
CA VAL A 132 -9.10 -9.39 0.03
C VAL A 132 -8.70 -9.55 -1.42
N VAL A 133 -8.15 -8.48 -2.01
CA VAL A 133 -7.54 -8.49 -3.34
C VAL A 133 -6.06 -8.15 -3.19
N SER A 134 -5.21 -8.86 -3.93
CA SER A 134 -3.75 -8.71 -3.85
C SER A 134 -3.13 -8.49 -5.23
N VAL A 135 -2.14 -7.59 -5.27
CA VAL A 135 -1.31 -7.31 -6.44
C VAL A 135 0.14 -7.60 -6.11
N ASN A 136 0.82 -8.36 -6.97
CA ASN A 136 2.21 -8.76 -6.78
C ASN A 136 3.07 -8.11 -7.87
N LEU A 137 4.08 -7.35 -7.46
CA LEU A 137 5.02 -6.70 -8.37
C LEU A 137 6.36 -7.41 -8.35
N SER A 138 6.88 -7.73 -9.53
CA SER A 138 8.27 -8.16 -9.71
C SER A 138 9.08 -6.98 -10.23
N LEU A 139 10.16 -6.64 -9.53
CA LEU A 139 11.02 -5.50 -9.83
C LEU A 139 12.39 -6.04 -10.28
N GLU A 140 12.80 -5.64 -11.47
CA GLU A 140 14.05 -6.13 -12.07
C GLU A 140 15.26 -5.52 -11.39
N LYS A 141 16.16 -6.38 -10.90
CA LYS A 141 17.35 -5.94 -10.19
C LYS A 141 18.31 -5.17 -11.10
N GLY A 142 18.79 -4.03 -10.58
CA GLY A 142 19.78 -3.20 -11.27
C GLY A 142 19.19 -2.31 -12.35
N LEU A 143 17.87 -2.40 -12.61
CA LEU A 143 17.18 -1.52 -13.55
C LEU A 143 16.92 -0.13 -12.96
N ASN A 144 16.49 -0.09 -11.70
CA ASN A 144 16.05 1.12 -11.01
C ASN A 144 16.81 1.32 -9.70
N ASP A 145 16.86 2.57 -9.21
CA ASP A 145 17.29 2.87 -7.85
C ASP A 145 16.17 2.62 -6.83
N ARG A 146 16.51 2.66 -5.54
CA ARG A 146 15.54 2.40 -4.46
C ARG A 146 14.36 3.39 -4.48
N ALA A 147 14.61 4.65 -4.83
CA ALA A 147 13.58 5.69 -4.85
C ALA A 147 12.58 5.46 -6.00
N THR A 148 13.08 5.08 -7.17
CA THR A 148 12.27 4.76 -8.35
C THR A 148 11.46 3.48 -8.10
N GLU A 149 12.03 2.46 -7.47
CA GLU A 149 11.26 1.28 -7.08
C GLU A 149 10.17 1.61 -6.04
N ASP A 150 10.47 2.43 -5.02
CA ASP A 150 9.46 2.90 -4.06
C ASP A 150 8.34 3.67 -4.75
N ARG A 151 8.70 4.48 -5.76
CA ARG A 151 7.73 5.23 -6.56
C ARG A 151 6.80 4.33 -7.35
N ILE A 152 7.35 3.33 -8.06
CA ILE A 152 6.58 2.33 -8.80
C ILE A 152 5.60 1.60 -7.87
N VAL A 153 6.10 1.12 -6.73
CA VAL A 153 5.28 0.43 -5.73
C VAL A 153 4.18 1.36 -5.20
N SER A 154 4.53 2.59 -4.86
CA SER A 154 3.60 3.59 -4.34
C SER A 154 2.51 3.95 -5.35
N ASP A 155 2.85 4.07 -6.63
CA ASP A 155 1.87 4.32 -7.70
C ASP A 155 0.89 3.15 -7.85
N ASN A 156 1.38 1.91 -7.75
CA ASN A 156 0.52 0.72 -7.76
C ASN A 156 -0.37 0.59 -6.51
N ILE A 157 0.09 1.09 -5.35
CA ILE A 157 -0.77 1.19 -4.16
C ILE A 157 -1.93 2.16 -4.44
N LEU A 158 -1.65 3.33 -5.03
CA LEU A 158 -2.69 4.31 -5.37
C LEU A 158 -3.70 3.75 -6.39
N LEU A 159 -3.23 3.02 -7.41
CA LEU A 159 -4.11 2.33 -8.37
C LEU A 159 -4.98 1.26 -7.71
N ALA A 160 -4.42 0.47 -6.79
CA ALA A 160 -5.21 -0.52 -6.04
C ALA A 160 -6.27 0.14 -5.13
N ILE A 161 -5.96 1.31 -4.55
CA ILE A 161 -6.93 2.09 -3.78
C ILE A 161 -8.02 2.66 -4.69
N SER A 162 -7.68 3.19 -5.88
CA SER A 162 -8.66 3.75 -6.80
C SER A 162 -9.65 2.70 -7.29
N GLU A 163 -9.18 1.47 -7.57
CA GLU A 163 -10.05 0.34 -7.90
C GLU A 163 -11.04 0.04 -6.75
N ALA A 164 -10.56 -0.02 -5.51
CA ALA A 164 -11.41 -0.24 -4.33
C ALA A 164 -12.38 0.92 -4.08
N ALA A 165 -11.98 2.15 -4.40
CA ALA A 165 -12.81 3.35 -4.34
C ALA A 165 -13.82 3.45 -5.50
N GLN A 166 -13.75 2.53 -6.48
CA GLN A 166 -14.56 2.54 -7.70
C GLN A 166 -14.43 3.84 -8.49
N VAL A 167 -13.24 4.44 -8.49
CA VAL A 167 -12.92 5.63 -9.28
C VAL A 167 -12.07 5.23 -10.48
N ALA A 168 -12.38 5.80 -11.65
CA ALA A 168 -11.69 5.49 -12.90
C ALA A 168 -10.35 6.21 -13.00
N GLU A 169 -9.39 5.56 -13.68
CA GLU A 169 -8.09 6.13 -14.09
C GLU A 169 -8.25 7.37 -15.00
#